data_AF-A0A3A4UP81-F1
#
_entry.id   AF-A0A3A4UP81-F1
#
_cell.length_a   1.000
_cell.length_b   1.000
_cell.length_c   1.000
_cell.angle_alpha   90.00
_cell.angle_beta   90.00
_cell.angle_gamma   90.00
#
_symmetry.space_group_name_H-M   'P 1'
#
loop_
_entity.id
_entity.type
_entity.pdbx_description
1 polymer ?
#
loop_
_entity_poly.entity_id
_entity_poly.type
_entity_poly.pdbx_seq_one_letter_code
_entity_poly.pdbx_strand_id
1 'polypeptide(L)' 'MDRCDKHRKDLIATCNWCGKKACEFCIARQEGKKAYCEKCIPLLGNIRREPRPHMVQPPPPHTGRKFVLQDGYLVIDGGR' A
#
# COMPACT_ATOMS: atom_id res chain seq x y z
N MET A 1 -33.51 -15.46 -6.20
CA MET A 1 -32.76 -14.80 -5.09
C MET A 1 -31.53 -15.65 -4.80
N ASP A 2 -30.35 -15.06 -4.91
CA ASP A 2 -29.08 -15.71 -4.56
C ASP A 2 -29.04 -15.92 -3.03
N ARG A 3 -28.95 -17.17 -2.57
CA ARG A 3 -28.87 -17.54 -1.15
C ARG A 3 -27.51 -18.11 -0.81
N CYS A 4 -27.03 -17.84 0.39
CA CYS A 4 -25.80 -18.44 0.91
C CYS A 4 -26.00 -19.93 1.19
N ASP A 5 -25.17 -20.81 0.64
CA ASP A 5 -25.24 -22.25 0.90
C ASP A 5 -25.06 -22.62 2.38
N LYS A 6 -24.20 -21.87 3.09
CA LYS A 6 -23.83 -22.16 4.49
C LYS A 6 -24.93 -21.77 5.48
N HIS A 7 -25.55 -20.61 5.27
CA HIS A 7 -26.49 -20.03 6.24
C HIS A 7 -27.94 -19.93 5.72
N ARG A 8 -28.18 -20.31 4.45
CA ARG A 8 -29.48 -20.24 3.74
C ARG A 8 -30.16 -18.86 3.78
N LYS A 9 -29.40 -17.81 4.09
CA LYS A 9 -29.82 -16.40 4.07
C LYS A 9 -29.50 -15.76 2.73
N ASP A 10 -30.23 -14.69 2.40
CA ASP A 10 -29.99 -13.91 1.20
C ASP A 10 -28.58 -13.29 1.20
N LEU A 11 -27.97 -13.23 0.01
CA LEU A 11 -26.68 -12.59 -0.18
C LEU A 11 -26.89 -11.07 -0.20
N ILE A 12 -26.35 -10.37 0.81
CA ILE A 12 -26.58 -8.93 1.03
C ILE A 12 -25.40 -8.05 0.64
N ALA A 13 -24.18 -8.62 0.54
CA ALA A 13 -22.97 -7.85 0.31
C ALA A 13 -21.94 -8.65 -0.49
N THR A 14 -21.04 -7.94 -1.16
CA THR A 14 -19.92 -8.53 -1.89
C THR A 14 -18.62 -8.20 -1.18
N CYS A 15 -17.77 -9.20 -0.95
CA CYS A 15 -16.46 -8.98 -0.36
C CYS A 15 -15.59 -8.13 -1.30
N ASN A 16 -15.10 -6.99 -0.83
CA ASN A 16 -14.28 -6.07 -1.62
C ASN A 16 -12.88 -6.62 -1.95
N TRP A 17 -12.44 -7.70 -1.30
CA TRP A 17 -11.16 -8.34 -1.55
C TRP A 17 -11.24 -9.46 -2.59
N CYS A 18 -12.16 -10.43 -2.38
CA CYS A 18 -12.27 -11.61 -3.25
C CYS A 18 -13.47 -11.57 -4.21
N GLY A 19 -14.33 -10.54 -4.15
CA GLY A 19 -15.51 -10.42 -5.01
C GLY A 19 -16.64 -11.41 -4.71
N LYS A 20 -16.52 -12.25 -3.67
CA LYS A 20 -17.55 -13.24 -3.33
C LYS A 20 -18.76 -12.58 -2.69
N LYS A 21 -19.96 -12.88 -3.19
CA LYS A 21 -21.23 -12.54 -2.54
C LYS A 21 -21.40 -13.31 -1.23
N ALA A 22 -21.80 -12.63 -0.17
CA ALA A 22 -21.89 -13.14 1.19
C ALA A 22 -23.19 -12.66 1.86
N CYS A 23 -23.76 -13.51 2.72
CA CYS A 23 -24.85 -13.13 3.62
C CYS A 23 -24.30 -12.37 4.84
N GLU A 24 -25.21 -11.83 5.67
CA GLU A 24 -24.87 -11.08 6.89
C GLU A 24 -23.87 -11.81 7.81
N PHE A 25 -23.98 -13.14 7.93
CA PHE A 25 -23.09 -13.94 8.77
C PHE A 25 -21.73 -14.25 8.14
N CYS A 26 -21.62 -14.22 6.82
CA CYS A 26 -20.34 -14.47 6.12
C CYS A 26 -19.48 -13.20 6.03
N ILE A 27 -20.09 -12.02 6.22
CA ILE A 27 -19.38 -10.76 6.36
C ILE A 27 -18.97 -10.59 7.81
N ALA A 28 -17.67 -10.52 8.07
CA ALA A 28 -17.17 -10.38 9.44
C ALA A 28 -16.64 -8.97 9.75
N ARG A 29 -16.48 -8.09 8.75
CA ARG A 29 -16.11 -6.67 8.95
C ARG A 29 -16.65 -5.81 7.83
N GLN A 30 -17.14 -4.63 8.19
CA GLN A 30 -17.54 -3.58 7.24
C GLN A 30 -16.82 -2.28 7.59
N GLU A 31 -16.25 -1.63 6.58
CA GLU A 31 -15.58 -0.33 6.69
C GLU A 31 -16.27 0.64 5.72
N GLY A 32 -17.26 1.37 6.23
CA GLY A 32 -18.13 2.22 5.41
C GLY A 32 -18.91 1.40 4.38
N LYS A 33 -18.66 1.65 3.09
CA LYS A 33 -19.29 0.92 1.97
C LYS A 33 -18.59 -0.40 1.60
N LYS A 34 -17.44 -0.70 2.22
CA LYS A 34 -16.65 -1.90 1.92
C LYS A 34 -17.00 -3.01 2.89
N ALA A 35 -17.34 -4.19 2.38
CA ALA A 35 -17.58 -5.38 3.18
C ALA A 35 -16.47 -6.41 2.95
N TYR A 36 -16.10 -7.16 3.99
CA TYR A 36 -15.08 -8.19 3.91
C TYR A 36 -15.59 -9.49 4.52
N CYS A 37 -15.33 -10.61 3.83
CA CYS A 37 -15.74 -11.92 4.31
C CYS A 37 -14.80 -12.46 5.39
N GLU A 38 -15.28 -13.44 6.16
CA GLU A 38 -14.52 -14.12 7.22
C GLU A 38 -13.11 -14.56 6.78
N LYS A 39 -12.95 -14.99 5.52
CA LYS A 39 -11.67 -15.46 4.98
C LYS A 39 -10.68 -14.33 4.66
N CYS A 40 -11.18 -13.17 4.24
CA CYS A 40 -10.34 -12.07 3.74
C CYS A 40 -9.94 -11.07 4.84
N ILE A 41 -10.70 -10.99 5.94
CA ILE A 41 -10.37 -10.12 7.07
C ILE A 41 -8.98 -10.36 7.67
N PRO A 42 -8.54 -11.61 7.94
CA PRO A 42 -7.19 -11.82 8.48
C PRO A 42 -6.09 -11.32 7.53
N LEU A 43 -6.34 -11.31 6.21
CA LEU A 43 -5.40 -10.79 5.22
C LEU A 43 -5.27 -9.26 5.28
N LEU A 44 -6.29 -8.56 5.75
CA LEU A 44 -6.27 -7.10 5.94
C LEU A 44 -5.52 -6.69 7.22
N GLY A 45 -5.50 -7.57 8.23
CA GLY A 45 -5.01 -7.27 9.58
C GLY A 45 -3.51 -6.97 9.70
N ASN A 46 -2.71 -7.27 8.67
CA ASN A 46 -1.25 -7.13 8.73
C ASN A 46 -0.69 -5.89 8.04
N ILE A 47 -1.54 -4.96 7.57
CA ILE A 47 -1.04 -3.65 7.09
C ILE A 47 -0.79 -2.77 8.33
N ARG A 48 0.26 -3.09 9.10
CA ARG A 48 0.85 -2.11 10.00
C ARG A 48 1.31 -0.96 9.13
N ARG A 49 0.76 0.25 9.36
CA ARG A 49 1.40 1.48 8.92
C ARG A 49 2.68 1.60 9.72
N GLU A 50 3.72 0.91 9.27
CA GLU A 50 5.07 1.15 9.77
C GLU A 50 5.32 2.64 9.52
N PRO A 51 5.67 3.43 10.55
CA PRO A 51 6.17 4.77 10.28
C PRO A 51 7.32 4.59 9.30
N ARG A 52 7.24 5.27 8.14
CA ARG A 52 8.33 5.23 7.16
C ARG A 52 9.61 5.55 7.94
N PRO A 53 10.72 4.80 7.72
CA PRO A 53 11.98 5.17 8.32
C PRO A 53 12.19 6.65 8.03
N HIS A 54 12.45 7.43 9.09
CA HIS A 54 12.73 8.85 8.99
C HIS A 54 13.77 8.98 7.87
N MET A 55 13.41 9.62 6.75
CA MET A 55 14.34 9.81 5.65
C MET A 55 15.54 10.53 6.26
N VAL A 56 16.64 9.80 6.43
CA VAL A 56 17.91 10.38 6.82
C VAL A 56 18.20 11.39 5.73
N GLN A 57 18.30 12.66 6.09
CA GLN A 57 18.65 13.70 5.13
C GLN A 57 19.91 13.25 4.40
N PRO A 58 19.99 13.37 3.06
CA PRO A 58 21.21 13.07 2.35
C PRO A 58 22.34 13.88 2.99
N PRO A 59 23.55 13.31 3.16
CA PRO A 59 24.67 14.05 3.72
C PRO A 59 24.85 15.36 2.92
N PRO A 60 25.21 16.48 3.57
CA PRO A 60 25.44 17.73 2.87
C PRO A 60 26.42 17.49 1.71
N PRO A 61 26.19 18.11 0.53
CA PRO A 61 27.10 17.95 -0.59
C PRO A 61 28.48 18.35 -0.10
N HIS A 62 29.42 17.41 -0.21
CA HIS A 62 30.82 17.61 0.10
C HIS A 62 31.28 18.85 -0.65
N THR A 63 31.61 19.90 0.10
CA THR A 63 32.18 21.13 -0.43
C THR A 63 33.56 20.79 -0.98
N GLY A 64 33.63 20.40 -2.25
CA GLY A 64 34.89 19.89 -2.80
C GLY A 64 34.81 19.53 -4.26
N ARG A 65 35.08 20.55 -5.09
CA ARG A 65 35.35 20.52 -6.55
C ARG A 65 34.08 20.47 -7.42
N LYS A 66 33.84 21.58 -8.11
CA LYS A 66 32.84 21.65 -9.18
C LYS A 66 33.43 20.92 -10.39
N PHE A 67 32.72 19.95 -10.91
CA PHE A 67 33.05 19.35 -12.19
C PHE A 67 32.23 20.06 -13.26
N VAL A 68 32.91 20.57 -14.28
CA VAL A 68 32.26 21.25 -15.40
C VAL A 68 32.39 20.37 -16.63
N LEU A 69 31.30 20.17 -17.37
CA LEU A 69 31.36 19.52 -18.68
C LEU A 69 31.88 20.53 -19.70
N GLN A 70 33.04 20.25 -20.29
CA GLN A 70 33.63 21.05 -21.36
C GLN A 70 34.08 20.12 -22.49
N ASP A 71 33.58 20.37 -23.70
CA ASP A 71 33.89 19.59 -24.91
C ASP A 71 33.71 18.06 -24.77
N GLY A 72 32.71 17.64 -23.99
CA GLY A 72 32.39 16.23 -23.76
C GLY A 72 33.22 15.54 -22.68
N TYR A 73 34.10 16.26 -21.98
CA TYR A 73 34.91 15.73 -20.88
C TYR A 73 34.53 16.38 -19.54
N LEU A 74 34.58 15.60 -18.47
CA LEU A 74 34.36 16.07 -17.09
C LEU A 74 35.67 16.68 -16.57
N VAL A 75 35.72 18.02 -16.43
CA VAL A 75 36.90 18.75 -15.97
C VAL A 75 36.70 19.20 -14.52
N ILE A 76 37.74 19.07 -13.70
CA ILE A 76 37.73 19.49 -12.29
C ILE A 76 38.08 20.99 -12.21
N ASP A 77 37.15 21.83 -11.74
CA ASP A 77 37.41 23.25 -11.47
C ASP A 77 38.28 23.36 -10.20
N GLY A 78 39.58 23.56 -10.40
CA GLY A 78 40.55 23.80 -9.35
C GLY A 78 40.44 25.23 -8.84
N GLY A 79 39.55 25.46 -7.89
CA GLY A 79 39.45 26.74 -7.17
C GLY A 79 40.77 27.12 -6.51
N ARG A 80 41.24 28.32 -6.84
CA ARG A 80 42.49 28.96 -6.41
C ARG A 80 42.45 29.41 -4.95
#